data_AF-A0A926GF60-F1
#
_entry.id   AF-A0A926GF60-F1
#
_cell.length_a   1.000
_cell.length_b   1.000
_cell.length_c   1.000
_cell.angle_alpha   90.00
_cell.angle_beta   90.00
_cell.angle_gamma   90.00
#
_symmetry.space_group_name_H-M   'P 1'
#
loop_
_entity.id
_entity.type
_entity.pdbx_description
1 polymer ?
#
loop_
_entity_poly.entity_id
_entity_poly.type
_entity_poly.pdbx_seq_one_letter_code
_entity_poly.pdbx_strand_id
1 'polypeptide(L)'
;MAGSTIRRTRFAPSPTGLLHLGHAFAALTAAEQADQQGFLLRIEDIDRERCRPEYEAAIYEDLQWLGLSWPLPVLRQSDRMAAYDTALTQLAPLTYPCRCRRGDIRAALSAPQEGILPSGPDGLIYPGTCRDRAMDDIGADDVIRLDAARAFDALGIDQLQFRDEIVMPGQTQVLSRAQFLDSIGDVILSRRGMGTSYHLAVVIDDAAQDISVVTRGQDLFDSTWIHVLLQKLLRLPTPLYHHHHLIRDTAGKRLAKRDDSRAIRYYREAGATPADIRRMVGL
;
A
#
# COMPACT_ATOMS: atom_id res chain seq x y z
N MET A 1 15.70 -8.63 30.78
CA MET A 1 14.58 -7.71 30.54
C MET A 1 14.43 -7.57 29.04
N ALA A 2 13.37 -8.12 28.43
CA ALA A 2 13.11 -7.90 27.01
C ALA A 2 12.70 -6.43 26.85
N GLY A 3 13.55 -5.63 26.20
CA GLY A 3 13.23 -4.23 25.93
C GLY A 3 11.93 -4.17 25.15
N SER A 4 10.92 -3.50 25.70
CA SER A 4 9.66 -3.26 25.00
C SER A 4 9.97 -2.59 23.67
N THR A 5 9.70 -3.28 22.57
CA THR A 5 9.96 -2.76 21.23
C THR A 5 8.98 -1.61 21.02
N ILE A 6 9.50 -0.40 20.74
CA ILE A 6 8.67 0.78 20.53
C ILE A 6 7.64 0.49 19.43
N ARG A 7 6.37 0.71 19.74
CA ARG A 7 5.28 0.58 18.79
C ARG A 7 5.30 1.77 17.83
N ARG A 8 5.72 1.51 16.60
CA ARG A 8 5.95 2.51 15.57
C ARG A 8 4.98 2.30 14.42
N THR A 9 4.26 3.36 14.08
CA THR A 9 3.28 3.40 13.00
C THR A 9 3.64 4.49 12.01
N ARG A 10 2.94 4.52 10.88
CA ARG A 10 3.03 5.64 9.94
C ARG A 10 1.70 5.95 9.31
N PHE A 11 1.46 7.23 9.07
CA PHE A 11 0.52 7.70 8.07
C PHE A 11 1.30 8.00 6.78
N ALA A 12 0.89 7.37 5.67
CA ALA A 12 1.65 7.40 4.41
C ALA A 12 0.80 7.89 3.21
N PRO A 13 0.43 9.20 3.16
CA PRO A 13 -0.39 9.73 2.08
C PRO A 13 0.41 10.01 0.81
N SER A 14 -0.22 9.82 -0.35
CA SER A 14 0.27 10.36 -1.63
C SER A 14 -0.28 11.78 -1.88
N PRO A 15 0.55 12.78 -2.23
CA PRO A 15 0.13 14.17 -2.43
C PRO A 15 -0.58 14.38 -3.79
N THR A 16 -1.68 13.65 -4.00
CA THR A 16 -2.45 13.60 -5.26
C THR A 16 -3.83 14.26 -5.16
N GLY A 17 -4.14 14.82 -3.99
CA GLY A 17 -5.38 15.51 -3.67
C GLY A 17 -5.42 15.91 -2.19
N LEU A 18 -6.44 16.67 -1.79
CA LEU A 18 -6.63 17.07 -0.40
C LEU A 18 -6.99 15.88 0.50
N LEU A 19 -6.59 15.94 1.77
CA LEU A 19 -7.00 14.95 2.76
C LEU A 19 -8.51 15.08 3.03
N HIS A 20 -9.16 13.96 3.36
CA HIS A 20 -10.61 13.88 3.64
C HIS A 20 -10.84 13.11 4.94
N LEU A 21 -12.08 12.98 5.42
CA LEU A 21 -12.36 12.32 6.71
C LEU A 21 -11.79 10.90 6.84
N GLY A 22 -11.81 10.08 5.77
CA GLY A 22 -11.14 8.78 5.78
C GLY A 22 -9.62 8.84 6.01
N HIS A 23 -8.95 9.89 5.51
CA HIS A 23 -7.53 10.13 5.78
C HIS A 23 -7.30 10.62 7.21
N ALA A 24 -8.17 11.50 7.71
CA ALA A 24 -8.14 11.94 9.11
C ALA A 24 -8.26 10.74 10.05
N PHE A 25 -9.23 9.86 9.81
CA PHE A 25 -9.40 8.62 10.56
C PHE A 25 -8.15 7.76 10.53
N ALA A 26 -7.61 7.47 9.36
CA ALA A 26 -6.39 6.66 9.23
C ALA A 26 -5.18 7.28 9.97
N ALA A 27 -4.99 8.59 9.88
CA ALA A 27 -3.90 9.30 10.55
C ALA A 27 -4.08 9.31 12.08
N LEU A 28 -5.29 9.57 12.58
CA LEU A 28 -5.61 9.57 14.01
C LEU A 28 -5.47 8.16 14.60
N THR A 29 -5.99 7.13 13.92
CA THR A 29 -5.80 5.73 14.32
C THR A 29 -4.32 5.36 14.36
N ALA A 30 -3.53 5.75 13.35
CA ALA A 30 -2.09 5.50 13.36
C ALA A 30 -1.40 6.17 14.55
N ALA A 31 -1.75 7.42 14.87
CA ALA A 31 -1.16 8.16 15.97
C ALA A 31 -1.54 7.58 17.35
N GLU A 32 -2.80 7.17 17.55
CA GLU A 32 -3.28 6.55 18.80
C GLU A 32 -2.65 5.18 19.07
N GLN A 33 -2.27 4.47 18.01
CA GLN A 33 -1.62 3.16 18.10
C GLN A 33 -0.11 3.27 18.34
N ALA A 34 0.50 4.45 18.18
CA ALA A 34 1.93 4.61 18.32
C ALA A 34 2.33 4.91 19.77
N ASP A 35 3.51 4.43 20.16
CA ASP A 35 4.17 4.91 21.38
C ASP A 35 4.61 6.37 21.20
N GLN A 36 5.06 7.00 22.29
CA GLN A 36 5.59 8.36 22.25
C GLN A 36 6.70 8.48 21.17
N GLN A 37 6.55 9.44 20.25
CA GLN A 37 7.42 9.64 19.07
C GLN A 37 7.44 8.47 18.04
N GLY A 38 6.55 7.48 18.20
CA GLY A 38 6.41 6.34 17.28
C GLY A 38 5.51 6.61 16.07
N PHE A 39 4.82 7.75 16.00
CA PHE A 39 3.98 8.12 14.85
C PHE A 39 4.81 8.84 13.79
N LEU A 40 4.94 8.23 12.62
CA LEU A 40 5.69 8.81 11.49
C LEU A 40 4.76 9.32 10.37
N LEU A 41 5.20 10.37 9.69
CA LEU A 41 4.66 10.76 8.38
C LEU A 41 5.61 10.26 7.30
N ARG A 42 5.06 9.72 6.20
CA ARG A 42 5.80 9.38 4.98
C ARG A 42 5.04 9.91 3.76
N ILE A 43 5.71 10.62 2.87
CA ILE A 43 5.10 11.09 1.62
C ILE A 43 5.30 10.02 0.54
N GLU A 44 4.20 9.44 0.04
CA GLU A 44 4.22 8.40 -1.00
C GLU A 44 4.06 9.02 -2.39
N ASP A 45 5.13 9.62 -2.89
CA ASP A 45 5.20 10.44 -4.11
C ASP A 45 5.91 9.78 -5.30
N ILE A 46 5.96 8.45 -5.35
CA ILE A 46 6.51 7.69 -6.49
C ILE A 46 5.83 8.01 -7.82
N ASP A 47 4.58 8.48 -7.80
CA ASP A 47 3.84 8.95 -8.97
C ASP A 47 3.97 10.46 -9.16
N ARG A 48 5.14 10.90 -9.62
CA ARG A 48 5.47 12.32 -9.75
C ARG A 48 4.51 13.10 -10.66
N GLU A 49 3.93 12.45 -11.67
CA GLU A 49 2.98 13.11 -12.59
C GLU A 49 1.66 13.48 -11.91
N ARG A 50 1.23 12.70 -10.91
CA ARG A 50 0.02 12.98 -10.13
C ARG A 50 0.29 13.78 -8.85
N CYS A 51 1.53 13.82 -8.39
CA CYS A 51 1.90 14.55 -7.18
C CYS A 51 1.97 16.06 -7.41
N ARG A 52 1.52 16.84 -6.42
CA ARG A 52 1.53 18.30 -6.49
C ARG A 52 2.04 18.89 -5.17
N PRO A 53 2.99 19.85 -5.19
CA PRO A 53 3.51 20.49 -3.97
C PRO A 53 2.44 21.11 -3.08
N GLU A 54 1.37 21.66 -3.67
CA GLU A 54 0.24 22.25 -2.94
C GLU A 54 -0.54 21.22 -2.12
N TYR A 55 -0.64 19.96 -2.60
CA TYR A 55 -1.28 18.88 -1.84
C TYR A 55 -0.36 18.36 -0.75
N GLU A 56 0.94 18.31 -0.99
CA GLU A 56 1.91 18.00 0.06
C GLU A 56 1.84 19.04 1.19
N ALA A 57 1.91 20.33 0.86
CA ALA A 57 1.76 21.40 1.86
C ALA A 57 0.43 21.31 2.64
N ALA A 58 -0.68 21.00 1.96
CA ALA A 58 -1.98 20.78 2.59
C ALA A 58 -1.98 19.57 3.54
N ILE A 59 -1.27 18.49 3.22
CA ILE A 59 -1.11 17.33 4.13
C ILE A 59 -0.47 17.79 5.44
N TYR A 60 0.62 18.55 5.39
CA TYR A 60 1.27 19.09 6.60
C TYR A 60 0.33 19.96 7.42
N GLU A 61 -0.36 20.90 6.76
CA GLU A 61 -1.29 21.84 7.39
C GLU A 61 -2.47 21.11 8.08
N ASP A 62 -3.11 20.17 7.37
CA ASP A 62 -4.27 19.45 7.88
C ASP A 62 -3.90 18.54 9.05
N LEU A 63 -2.76 17.84 8.98
CA LEU A 63 -2.31 16.97 10.07
C LEU A 63 -1.91 17.77 11.32
N GLN A 64 -1.22 18.90 11.16
CA GLN A 64 -0.89 19.80 12.27
C GLN A 64 -2.15 20.39 12.90
N TRP A 65 -3.12 20.80 12.07
CA TRP A 65 -4.40 21.31 12.54
C TRP A 65 -5.19 20.25 13.33
N LEU A 66 -5.13 18.97 12.91
CA LEU A 66 -5.68 17.84 13.67
C LEU A 66 -4.97 17.56 15.01
N GLY A 67 -3.89 18.28 15.32
CA GLY A 67 -3.10 18.12 16.54
C GLY A 67 -2.07 16.98 16.48
N LEU A 68 -1.77 16.49 15.27
CA LEU A 68 -0.78 15.43 15.07
C LEU A 68 0.63 16.03 14.93
N SER A 69 1.61 15.38 15.54
CA SER A 69 3.03 15.71 15.41
C SER A 69 3.84 14.45 15.16
N TRP A 70 4.92 14.58 14.40
CA TRP A 70 5.80 13.47 14.00
C TRP A 70 7.25 13.94 13.97
N PRO A 71 8.22 13.01 14.07
CA PRO A 71 9.64 13.31 13.92
C PRO A 71 9.99 13.85 12.52
N LEU A 72 10.96 14.76 12.48
CA LEU A 72 11.58 15.26 11.24
C LEU A 72 13.01 14.71 11.11
N PRO A 73 13.52 14.51 9.87
CA PRO A 73 12.88 14.79 8.59
C PRO A 73 11.83 13.73 8.19
N VAL A 74 10.83 14.15 7.41
CA VAL A 74 9.85 13.24 6.79
C VAL A 74 10.50 12.48 5.64
N LEU A 75 10.27 11.17 5.58
CA LEU A 75 10.68 10.34 4.46
C LEU A 75 9.81 10.65 3.24
N ARG A 76 10.45 10.89 2.09
CA ARG A 76 9.80 10.96 0.77
C ARG A 76 10.25 9.79 -0.09
N GLN A 77 9.32 9.16 -0.80
CA GLN A 77 9.65 7.99 -1.61
C GLN A 77 10.44 8.37 -2.87
N SER A 78 10.24 9.57 -3.41
CA SER A 78 11.04 10.11 -4.51
C SER A 78 12.54 10.10 -4.24
N ASP A 79 12.94 10.23 -2.98
CA ASP A 79 14.33 10.33 -2.55
C ASP A 79 14.96 8.93 -2.30
N ARG A 80 14.19 7.86 -2.54
CA ARG A 80 14.55 6.48 -2.19
C ARG A 80 14.68 5.53 -3.37
N MET A 81 14.72 6.06 -4.58
CA MET A 81 14.81 5.26 -5.81
C MET A 81 15.96 4.25 -5.79
N ALA A 82 17.13 4.63 -5.29
CA ALA A 82 18.28 3.71 -5.18
C ALA A 82 17.99 2.48 -4.28
N ALA A 83 17.19 2.64 -3.23
CA ALA A 83 16.77 1.54 -2.37
C ALA A 83 15.82 0.59 -3.11
N TYR A 84 14.93 1.14 -3.93
CA TYR A 84 14.00 0.37 -4.75
C TYR A 84 14.71 -0.38 -5.87
N ASP A 85 15.67 0.26 -6.54
CA ASP A 85 16.51 -0.35 -7.58
C ASP A 85 17.34 -1.52 -7.02
N THR A 86 17.87 -1.36 -5.80
CA THR A 86 18.60 -2.42 -5.10
C THR A 86 17.68 -3.63 -4.85
N ALA A 87 16.45 -3.39 -4.39
CA ALA A 87 15.49 -4.47 -4.17
C ALA A 87 15.03 -5.13 -5.48
N LEU A 88 14.81 -4.37 -6.55
CA LEU A 88 14.52 -4.93 -7.88
C LEU A 88 15.68 -5.80 -8.39
N THR A 89 16.92 -5.39 -8.16
CA THR A 89 18.10 -6.18 -8.52
C THR A 89 18.13 -7.51 -7.77
N GLN A 90 17.80 -7.51 -6.48
CA GLN A 90 17.69 -8.76 -5.69
C GLN A 90 16.57 -9.67 -6.19
N LEU A 91 15.45 -9.09 -6.63
CA LEU A 91 14.29 -9.82 -7.14
C LEU A 91 14.41 -10.19 -8.62
N ALA A 92 15.45 -9.74 -9.34
CA ALA A 92 15.61 -9.95 -10.77
C ALA A 92 15.43 -11.43 -11.21
N PRO A 93 15.97 -12.45 -10.50
CA PRO A 93 15.77 -13.87 -10.87
C PRO A 93 14.31 -14.35 -10.84
N LEU A 94 13.46 -13.61 -10.13
CA LEU A 94 12.05 -13.92 -9.88
C LEU A 94 11.10 -13.04 -10.68
N THR A 95 11.62 -12.21 -11.58
CA THR A 95 10.83 -11.23 -12.32
C THR A 95 11.00 -11.38 -13.82
N TYR A 96 10.06 -10.80 -14.57
CA TYR A 96 10.09 -10.77 -16.02
C TYR A 96 9.48 -9.46 -16.55
N PRO A 97 9.87 -8.99 -17.76
CA PRO A 97 9.33 -7.78 -18.34
C PRO A 97 8.00 -8.06 -19.06
N CYS A 98 7.02 -7.21 -18.84
CA CYS A 98 5.69 -7.31 -19.42
C CYS A 98 5.34 -6.05 -20.22
N ARG A 99 4.95 -6.25 -21.48
CA ARG A 99 4.47 -5.19 -22.38
C ARG A 99 2.95 -5.09 -22.49
N CYS A 100 2.23 -6.01 -21.84
CA CYS A 100 0.78 -6.07 -21.92
C CYS A 100 0.15 -4.84 -21.28
N ARG A 101 -0.71 -4.18 -22.05
CA ARG A 101 -1.58 -3.11 -21.59
C ARG A 101 -2.82 -3.70 -20.94
N ARG A 102 -3.57 -2.87 -20.21
CA ARG A 102 -4.83 -3.28 -19.58
C ARG A 102 -5.85 -3.83 -20.59
N GLY A 103 -5.86 -3.32 -21.82
CA GLY A 103 -6.69 -3.83 -22.91
C GLY A 103 -6.32 -5.26 -23.33
N ASP A 104 -5.02 -5.52 -23.47
CA ASP A 104 -4.49 -6.85 -23.83
C ASP A 104 -4.82 -7.88 -22.74
N ILE A 105 -4.63 -7.52 -21.47
CA ILE A 105 -4.97 -8.38 -20.33
C ILE A 105 -6.46 -8.70 -20.31
N ARG A 106 -7.31 -7.68 -20.50
CA ARG A 106 -8.76 -7.89 -20.58
C ARG A 106 -9.13 -8.82 -21.73
N ALA A 107 -8.57 -8.60 -22.92
CA ALA A 107 -8.84 -9.43 -24.09
C ALA A 107 -8.42 -10.89 -23.87
N ALA A 108 -7.24 -11.12 -23.29
CA ALA A 108 -6.75 -12.45 -22.97
C ALA A 108 -7.61 -13.19 -21.92
N LEU A 109 -8.23 -12.45 -21.00
CA LEU A 109 -9.14 -13.00 -19.99
C LEU A 109 -10.59 -13.18 -20.50
N SER A 110 -10.95 -12.54 -21.61
CA SER A 110 -12.30 -12.60 -22.18
C SER A 110 -12.47 -13.85 -23.04
N ALA A 111 -12.65 -15.00 -22.38
CA ALA A 111 -13.09 -16.25 -23.03
C ALA A 111 -14.62 -16.24 -23.28
N PRO A 112 -15.17 -17.13 -24.14
CA PRO A 112 -16.58 -17.08 -24.58
C PRO A 112 -17.66 -17.37 -23.54
N GLN A 113 -17.31 -17.55 -22.26
CA GLN A 113 -18.30 -17.67 -21.19
C GLN A 113 -18.49 -16.31 -20.53
N GLU A 114 -19.70 -15.76 -20.64
CA GLU A 114 -20.14 -14.55 -19.95
C GLU A 114 -19.86 -14.68 -18.44
N GLY A 115 -18.87 -13.96 -17.95
CA GLY A 115 -18.44 -14.02 -16.56
C GLY A 115 -17.72 -12.75 -16.11
N ILE A 116 -17.63 -12.58 -14.80
CA ILE A 116 -16.84 -11.52 -14.17
C ILE A 116 -15.37 -11.84 -14.39
N LEU A 117 -14.61 -10.89 -14.96
CA LEU A 117 -13.17 -11.05 -15.17
C LEU A 117 -12.45 -11.28 -13.84
N PRO A 118 -11.49 -12.23 -13.76
CA PRO A 118 -10.76 -12.48 -12.53
C PRO A 118 -9.99 -11.22 -12.12
N SER A 119 -10.28 -10.73 -10.92
CA SER A 119 -9.70 -9.52 -10.35
C SER A 119 -9.26 -9.78 -8.92
N GLY A 120 -8.04 -9.37 -8.61
CA GLY A 120 -7.44 -9.36 -7.29
C GLY A 120 -7.20 -7.94 -6.77
N PRO A 121 -6.40 -7.79 -5.70
CA PRO A 121 -6.14 -6.51 -5.05
C PRO A 121 -5.38 -5.49 -5.92
N ASP A 122 -4.55 -5.93 -6.89
CA ASP A 122 -3.83 -5.05 -7.85
C ASP A 122 -4.58 -4.94 -9.22
N GLY A 123 -5.88 -5.26 -9.23
CA GLY A 123 -6.73 -5.22 -10.43
C GLY A 123 -6.84 -6.58 -11.13
N LEU A 124 -6.90 -6.58 -12.47
CA LEU A 124 -7.05 -7.82 -13.24
C LEU A 124 -5.88 -8.77 -12.96
N ILE A 125 -6.19 -10.02 -12.64
CA ILE A 125 -5.18 -11.06 -12.42
C ILE A 125 -4.50 -11.33 -13.75
N TYR A 126 -3.17 -11.23 -13.77
CA TYR A 126 -2.41 -11.29 -15.00
C TYR A 126 -2.36 -12.74 -15.55
N PRO A 127 -2.75 -12.97 -16.83
CA PRO A 127 -2.82 -14.33 -17.39
C PRO A 127 -1.46 -14.93 -17.75
N GLY A 128 -0.34 -14.24 -17.51
CA GLY A 128 1.00 -14.79 -17.74
C GLY A 128 1.52 -14.67 -19.18
N THR A 129 0.88 -13.89 -20.07
CA THR A 129 1.22 -13.80 -21.51
C THR A 129 2.69 -13.49 -21.81
N CYS A 130 3.39 -12.79 -20.92
CA CYS A 130 4.80 -12.40 -21.05
C CYS A 130 5.73 -13.16 -20.09
N ARG A 131 5.26 -14.18 -19.38
CA ARG A 131 6.01 -14.82 -18.28
C ARG A 131 7.35 -15.41 -18.73
N ASP A 132 7.42 -15.88 -19.97
CA ASP A 132 8.62 -16.51 -20.53
C ASP A 132 9.62 -15.51 -21.16
N ARG A 133 9.35 -14.20 -21.09
CA ARG A 133 10.29 -13.19 -21.60
C ARG A 133 11.49 -13.05 -20.67
N ALA A 134 12.69 -12.96 -21.25
CA ALA A 134 13.91 -12.69 -20.49
C ALA A 134 13.98 -11.21 -20.11
N MET A 135 14.62 -10.90 -18.97
CA MET A 135 14.88 -9.52 -18.56
C MET A 135 15.78 -8.77 -19.57
N ASP A 136 16.62 -9.48 -20.33
CA ASP A 136 17.45 -8.92 -21.40
C ASP A 136 16.60 -8.35 -22.56
N ASP A 137 15.35 -8.78 -22.71
CA ASP A 137 14.41 -8.30 -23.73
C ASP A 137 13.58 -7.10 -23.25
N ILE A 138 13.92 -6.47 -22.13
CA ILE A 138 13.14 -5.38 -21.55
C ILE A 138 13.08 -4.18 -22.50
N GLY A 139 11.87 -3.76 -22.84
CA GLY A 139 11.62 -2.54 -23.61
C GLY A 139 11.47 -1.32 -22.71
N ALA A 140 11.67 -0.12 -23.28
CA ALA A 140 11.51 1.15 -22.55
C ALA A 140 10.10 1.35 -21.96
N ASP A 141 9.09 0.71 -22.54
CA ASP A 141 7.68 0.78 -22.12
C ASP A 141 7.24 -0.38 -21.22
N ASP A 142 8.12 -1.33 -20.94
CA ASP A 142 7.76 -2.53 -20.17
C ASP A 142 7.61 -2.23 -18.67
N VAL A 143 6.73 -2.99 -18.02
CA VAL A 143 6.67 -3.09 -16.56
C VAL A 143 7.42 -4.33 -16.11
N ILE A 144 7.92 -4.33 -14.87
CA ILE A 144 8.53 -5.52 -14.26
C ILE A 144 7.47 -6.20 -13.39
N ARG A 145 7.20 -7.48 -13.64
CA ARG A 145 6.29 -8.31 -12.85
C ARG A 145 7.04 -9.35 -12.03
N LEU A 146 6.51 -9.68 -10.86
CA LEU A 146 6.94 -10.83 -10.08
C LEU A 146 6.28 -12.09 -10.66
N ASP A 147 7.08 -13.13 -10.92
CA ASP A 147 6.58 -14.50 -11.12
C ASP A 147 6.23 -15.07 -9.75
N ALA A 148 4.95 -15.07 -9.41
CA ALA A 148 4.50 -15.48 -8.08
C ALA A 148 4.80 -16.97 -7.83
N ALA A 149 4.65 -17.83 -8.83
CA ALA A 149 4.93 -19.26 -8.68
C ALA A 149 6.41 -19.49 -8.36
N ARG A 150 7.31 -18.84 -9.13
CA ARG A 150 8.76 -18.91 -8.90
C ARG A 150 9.15 -18.30 -7.56
N ALA A 151 8.46 -17.26 -7.10
CA ALA A 151 8.69 -16.67 -5.79
C ALA A 151 8.37 -17.65 -4.64
N PHE A 152 7.26 -18.39 -4.72
CA PHE A 152 6.95 -19.45 -3.75
C PHE A 152 7.98 -20.58 -3.78
N ASP A 153 8.40 -21.01 -4.98
CA ASP A 153 9.44 -22.03 -5.16
C ASP A 153 10.77 -21.61 -4.54
N ALA A 154 11.21 -20.36 -4.77
CA ALA A 154 12.45 -19.82 -4.24
C ALA A 154 12.47 -19.72 -2.70
N LEU A 155 11.31 -19.52 -2.08
CA LEU A 155 11.15 -19.53 -0.63
C LEU A 155 11.00 -20.94 -0.03
N GLY A 156 10.67 -21.95 -0.84
CA GLY A 156 10.39 -23.30 -0.35
C GLY A 156 9.18 -23.36 0.58
N ILE A 157 8.16 -22.52 0.35
CA ILE A 157 6.93 -22.45 1.16
C ILE A 157 5.69 -22.69 0.30
N ASP A 158 4.61 -23.14 0.92
CA ASP A 158 3.30 -23.35 0.28
C ASP A 158 2.21 -22.44 0.84
N GLN A 159 2.52 -21.59 1.83
CA GLN A 159 1.57 -20.67 2.45
C GLN A 159 2.27 -19.43 3.02
N LEU A 160 1.52 -18.33 3.03
CA LEU A 160 1.88 -17.08 3.70
C LEU A 160 1.09 -16.93 4.98
N GLN A 161 1.67 -16.23 5.94
CA GLN A 161 1.04 -15.97 7.23
C GLN A 161 1.36 -14.57 7.72
N PHE A 162 0.38 -13.92 8.35
CA PHE A 162 0.58 -12.68 9.11
C PHE A 162 -0.47 -12.58 10.24
N ARG A 163 -0.30 -11.59 11.12
CA ARG A 163 -1.26 -11.30 12.19
C ARG A 163 -1.91 -9.95 11.97
N ASP A 164 -3.20 -9.89 12.29
CA ASP A 164 -3.96 -8.65 12.33
C ASP A 164 -4.63 -8.49 13.69
N GLU A 165 -4.60 -7.28 14.24
CA GLU A 165 -5.20 -6.99 15.56
C GLU A 165 -6.71 -6.71 15.50
N ILE A 166 -7.25 -6.45 14.32
CA ILE A 166 -8.66 -6.08 14.12
C ILE A 166 -9.41 -7.17 13.35
N VAL A 167 -8.83 -7.68 12.27
CA VAL A 167 -9.43 -8.71 11.43
C VAL A 167 -9.11 -10.09 12.00
N MET A 168 -10.13 -10.76 12.53
CA MET A 168 -10.03 -12.03 13.26
C MET A 168 -8.94 -11.97 14.37
N PRO A 169 -9.14 -11.11 15.39
CA PRO A 169 -8.12 -10.82 16.39
C PRO A 169 -7.68 -12.08 17.13
N GLY A 170 -6.35 -12.18 17.36
CA GLY A 170 -5.73 -13.33 18.01
C GLY A 170 -5.52 -14.55 17.11
N GLN A 171 -6.00 -14.52 15.86
CA GLN A 171 -5.77 -15.57 14.88
C GLN A 171 -4.63 -15.19 13.93
N THR A 172 -3.91 -16.20 13.45
CA THR A 172 -2.93 -16.02 12.36
C THR A 172 -3.67 -16.18 11.05
N GLN A 173 -3.59 -15.16 10.20
CA GLN A 173 -4.11 -15.20 8.84
C GLN A 173 -3.25 -16.14 8.01
N VAL A 174 -3.86 -17.01 7.21
CA VAL A 174 -3.15 -17.97 6.34
C VAL A 174 -3.71 -17.90 4.92
N LEU A 175 -2.83 -17.83 3.92
CA LEU A 175 -3.18 -17.95 2.50
C LEU A 175 -2.24 -18.95 1.84
N SER A 176 -2.80 -19.99 1.22
CA SER A 176 -2.01 -20.97 0.48
C SER A 176 -1.46 -20.41 -0.83
N ARG A 177 -0.40 -21.02 -1.35
CA ARG A 177 0.17 -20.76 -2.68
C ARG A 177 -0.90 -20.86 -3.76
N ALA A 178 -1.73 -21.91 -3.72
CA ALA A 178 -2.80 -22.10 -4.70
C ALA A 178 -3.78 -20.91 -4.69
N GLN A 179 -4.22 -20.47 -3.51
CA GLN A 179 -5.10 -19.31 -3.37
C GLN A 179 -4.41 -18.01 -3.82
N PHE A 180 -3.12 -17.82 -3.53
CA PHE A 180 -2.39 -16.64 -3.99
C PHE A 180 -2.32 -16.57 -5.52
N LEU A 181 -1.97 -17.70 -6.16
CA LEU A 181 -1.86 -17.77 -7.62
C LEU A 181 -3.22 -17.55 -8.31
N ASP A 182 -4.30 -18.04 -7.71
CA ASP A 182 -5.67 -17.90 -8.23
C ASP A 182 -6.26 -16.49 -8.02
N SER A 183 -6.07 -15.89 -6.84
CA SER A 183 -6.75 -14.65 -6.45
C SER A 183 -5.91 -13.37 -6.58
N ILE A 184 -4.59 -13.49 -6.77
CA ILE A 184 -3.65 -12.35 -6.85
C ILE A 184 -2.77 -12.46 -8.10
N GLY A 185 -2.05 -13.57 -8.24
CA GLY A 185 -1.14 -13.82 -9.37
C GLY A 185 0.07 -12.89 -9.44
N ASP A 186 0.54 -12.64 -10.67
CA ASP A 186 1.81 -11.95 -10.96
C ASP A 186 1.66 -10.42 -10.90
N VAL A 187 2.06 -9.83 -9.77
CA VAL A 187 1.94 -8.39 -9.48
C VAL A 187 3.05 -7.55 -10.13
N ILE A 188 2.79 -6.25 -10.31
CA ILE A 188 3.79 -5.32 -10.84
C ILE A 188 4.71 -4.81 -9.72
N LEU A 189 6.03 -4.92 -9.92
CA LEU A 189 7.06 -4.41 -9.02
C LEU A 189 7.73 -3.12 -9.51
N SER A 190 7.70 -2.86 -10.81
CA SER A 190 8.17 -1.59 -11.37
C SER A 190 7.27 -1.14 -12.50
N ARG A 191 6.86 0.13 -12.46
CA ARG A 191 6.02 0.76 -13.49
C ARG A 191 6.86 1.70 -14.35
N ARG A 192 6.44 1.82 -15.61
CA ARG A 192 7.00 2.79 -16.57
C ARG A 192 7.04 4.20 -15.97
N GLY A 193 8.18 4.87 -16.12
CA GLY A 193 8.39 6.25 -15.67
C GLY A 193 8.50 6.45 -14.14
N MET A 194 8.21 5.41 -13.36
CA MET A 194 8.22 5.45 -11.89
C MET A 194 9.44 4.72 -11.31
N GLY A 195 9.93 3.67 -11.96
CA GLY A 195 11.06 2.86 -11.49
C GLY A 195 10.73 1.92 -10.32
N THR A 196 9.55 2.05 -9.70
CA THR A 196 9.07 1.17 -8.62
C THR A 196 7.55 0.97 -8.70
N SER A 197 6.98 0.21 -7.78
CA SER A 197 5.54 0.11 -7.56
C SER A 197 5.21 0.40 -6.09
N TYR A 198 3.94 0.72 -5.82
CA TYR A 198 3.44 0.90 -4.45
C TYR A 198 3.81 -0.30 -3.56
N HIS A 199 3.60 -1.52 -4.05
CA HIS A 199 3.85 -2.74 -3.27
C HIS A 199 5.32 -2.92 -2.89
N LEU A 200 6.24 -2.59 -3.78
CA LEU A 200 7.66 -2.67 -3.50
C LEU A 200 8.13 -1.56 -2.56
N ALA A 201 7.75 -0.31 -2.87
CA ALA A 201 8.17 0.85 -2.10
C ALA A 201 7.70 0.79 -0.64
N VAL A 202 6.41 0.46 -0.41
CA VAL A 202 5.84 0.43 0.94
C VAL A 202 6.54 -0.60 1.85
N VAL A 203 6.90 -1.77 1.32
CA VAL A 203 7.56 -2.84 2.07
C VAL A 203 8.99 -2.45 2.46
N ILE A 204 9.73 -1.82 1.52
CA ILE A 204 11.10 -1.37 1.77
C ILE A 204 11.12 -0.24 2.78
N ASP A 205 10.18 0.71 2.68
CA ASP A 205 10.14 1.87 3.56
C ASP A 205 9.60 1.56 4.94
N ASP A 206 8.62 0.65 5.05
CA ASP A 206 8.15 0.17 6.34
C ASP A 206 9.29 -0.52 7.11
N ALA A 207 10.12 -1.31 6.43
CA ALA A 207 11.31 -1.91 7.04
C ALA A 207 12.37 -0.85 7.40
N ALA A 208 12.64 0.12 6.52
CA ALA A 208 13.65 1.15 6.76
C ALA A 208 13.27 2.14 7.86
N GLN A 209 11.98 2.32 8.13
CA GLN A 209 11.47 3.13 9.23
C GLN A 209 11.19 2.28 10.49
N ASP A 210 11.54 1.00 10.52
CA ASP A 210 11.26 0.08 11.63
C ASP A 210 9.78 0.12 12.06
N ILE A 211 8.87 0.15 11.08
CA ILE A 211 7.43 0.12 11.33
C ILE A 211 7.08 -1.24 11.94
N SER A 212 6.61 -1.22 13.19
CA SER A 212 6.19 -2.44 13.88
C SER A 212 4.70 -2.73 13.71
N VAL A 213 3.89 -1.70 13.42
CA VAL A 213 2.45 -1.85 13.16
C VAL A 213 2.01 -1.02 11.96
N VAL A 214 1.50 -1.70 10.94
CA VAL A 214 0.94 -1.08 9.75
C VAL A 214 -0.56 -0.88 9.94
N THR A 215 -0.95 0.37 10.16
CA THR A 215 -2.36 0.80 10.16
C THR A 215 -2.79 1.22 8.75
N ARG A 216 -3.91 0.68 8.27
CA ARG A 216 -4.52 1.05 6.98
C ARG A 216 -5.97 0.59 6.87
N GLY A 217 -6.69 1.07 5.87
CA GLY A 217 -8.08 0.67 5.62
C GLY A 217 -8.21 -0.81 5.26
N GLN A 218 -9.30 -1.43 5.69
CA GLN A 218 -9.62 -2.83 5.40
C GLN A 218 -9.74 -3.15 3.90
N ASP A 219 -9.93 -2.15 3.03
CA ASP A 219 -9.88 -2.34 1.58
C ASP A 219 -8.48 -2.72 1.06
N LEU A 220 -7.43 -2.55 1.88
CA LEU A 220 -6.07 -2.98 1.57
C LEU A 220 -5.71 -4.33 2.21
N PHE A 221 -6.66 -5.02 2.85
CA PHE A 221 -6.40 -6.31 3.50
C PHE A 221 -5.79 -7.34 2.55
N ASP A 222 -6.37 -7.55 1.37
CA ASP A 222 -5.86 -8.54 0.42
C ASP A 222 -4.50 -8.14 -0.20
N SER A 223 -4.19 -6.85 -0.25
CA SER A 223 -2.86 -6.38 -0.65
C SER A 223 -1.76 -6.80 0.32
N THR A 224 -2.11 -7.13 1.58
CA THR A 224 -1.17 -7.61 2.60
C THR A 224 -0.44 -8.86 2.16
N TRP A 225 -1.10 -9.77 1.44
CA TRP A 225 -0.46 -10.99 0.96
C TRP A 225 0.71 -10.71 0.04
N ILE A 226 0.55 -9.71 -0.84
CA ILE A 226 1.63 -9.24 -1.72
C ILE A 226 2.80 -8.71 -0.87
N HIS A 227 2.49 -7.90 0.13
CA HIS A 227 3.51 -7.29 1.00
C HIS A 227 4.26 -8.32 1.84
N VAL A 228 3.55 -9.33 2.39
CA VAL A 228 4.15 -10.43 3.17
C VAL A 228 5.04 -11.31 2.29
N LEU A 229 4.64 -11.58 1.04
CA LEU A 229 5.49 -12.30 0.08
C LEU A 229 6.78 -11.52 -0.19
N LEU A 230 6.69 -10.22 -0.49
CA LEU A 230 7.84 -9.36 -0.75
C LEU A 230 8.75 -9.23 0.48
N GLN A 231 8.19 -9.11 1.68
CA GLN A 231 8.95 -9.09 2.93
C GLN A 231 9.78 -10.37 3.08
N LYS A 232 9.18 -11.54 2.85
CA LYS A 232 9.91 -12.83 2.92
C LYS A 232 11.02 -12.92 1.87
N LEU A 233 10.73 -12.55 0.62
CA LEU A 233 11.71 -12.58 -0.48
C LEU A 233 12.92 -11.67 -0.20
N LEU A 234 12.67 -10.48 0.34
CA LEU A 234 13.70 -9.49 0.67
C LEU A 234 14.28 -9.66 2.09
N ARG A 235 13.87 -10.69 2.82
CA ARG A 235 14.28 -10.97 4.21
C ARG A 235 14.04 -9.78 5.17
N LEU A 236 12.93 -9.07 4.96
CA LEU A 236 12.49 -7.95 5.79
C LEU A 236 11.54 -8.43 6.90
N PRO A 237 11.44 -7.68 8.02
CA PRO A 237 10.46 -7.97 9.06
C PRO A 237 9.03 -7.94 8.51
N THR A 238 8.19 -8.84 9.02
CA THR A 238 6.73 -8.77 8.83
C THR A 238 6.13 -8.02 10.01
N PRO A 239 5.57 -6.80 9.81
CA PRO A 239 4.96 -6.05 10.90
C PRO A 239 3.64 -6.70 11.33
N LEU A 240 3.13 -6.26 12.47
CA LEU A 240 1.74 -6.50 12.83
C LEU A 240 0.84 -5.59 11.97
N TYR A 241 -0.34 -6.07 11.58
CA TYR A 241 -1.29 -5.28 10.81
C TYR A 241 -2.48 -4.87 11.68
N HIS A 242 -3.01 -3.70 11.35
CA HIS A 242 -4.22 -3.14 11.93
C HIS A 242 -5.07 -2.61 10.78
N HIS A 243 -5.95 -3.45 10.25
CA HIS A 243 -6.88 -3.06 9.18
C HIS A 243 -8.13 -2.41 9.76
N HIS A 244 -8.14 -1.08 9.82
CA HIS A 244 -9.25 -0.32 10.38
C HIS A 244 -10.45 -0.28 9.42
N HIS A 245 -11.65 -0.09 9.98
CA HIS A 245 -12.87 0.05 9.19
C HIS A 245 -12.81 1.28 8.25
N LEU A 246 -13.66 1.29 7.22
CA LEU A 246 -13.73 2.39 6.27
C LEU A 246 -14.77 3.42 6.69
N ILE A 247 -14.41 4.70 6.66
CA ILE A 247 -15.37 5.79 6.87
C ILE A 247 -16.30 5.90 5.66
N ARG A 248 -17.60 5.90 5.95
CA ARG A 248 -18.69 6.01 4.99
C ARG A 248 -19.47 7.29 5.25
N ASP A 249 -20.11 7.83 4.22
CA ASP A 249 -21.04 8.95 4.39
C ASP A 249 -22.37 8.48 5.01
N THR A 250 -23.25 9.45 5.26
CA THR A 250 -24.60 9.25 5.81
C THR A 250 -25.50 8.37 4.93
N ALA A 251 -25.16 8.17 3.66
CA ALA A 251 -25.84 7.24 2.75
C ALA A 251 -25.16 5.86 2.69
N GLY A 252 -24.15 5.59 3.54
CA GLY A 252 -23.40 4.34 3.58
C GLY A 252 -22.39 4.17 2.44
N LYS A 253 -22.24 5.17 1.57
CA LYS A 253 -21.29 5.15 0.46
C LYS A 253 -19.90 5.49 0.98
N ARG A 254 -18.88 4.80 0.48
CA ARG A 254 -17.48 5.11 0.81
C ARG A 254 -17.19 6.56 0.44
N LEU A 255 -16.60 7.32 1.36
CA LEU A 255 -16.10 8.66 1.07
C LEU A 255 -15.03 8.54 -0.03
N ALA A 256 -15.36 8.90 -1.26
CA ALA A 256 -14.46 8.77 -2.41
C ALA A 256 -13.67 10.07 -2.63
N LYS A 257 -12.47 9.89 -3.19
CA LYS A 257 -11.40 10.88 -3.50
C LYS A 257 -11.78 12.13 -4.32
N ARG A 258 -13.05 12.40 -4.64
CA ARG A 258 -13.42 13.36 -5.72
C ARG A 258 -14.38 14.48 -5.35
N ASP A 259 -14.89 14.53 -4.12
CA ASP A 259 -15.74 15.64 -3.69
C ASP A 259 -14.91 16.59 -2.82
N ASP A 260 -14.52 17.76 -3.36
CA ASP A 260 -13.84 18.83 -2.62
C ASP A 260 -14.62 19.26 -1.37
N SER A 261 -15.94 19.06 -1.36
CA SER A 261 -16.84 19.28 -0.22
C SER A 261 -16.60 18.36 0.99
N ARG A 262 -15.66 17.40 0.89
CA ARG A 262 -15.33 16.44 1.95
C ARG A 262 -13.85 16.50 2.38
N ALA A 263 -13.11 17.50 1.91
CA ALA A 263 -11.74 17.75 2.33
C ALA A 263 -11.68 18.25 3.80
N ILE A 264 -10.62 17.92 4.53
CA ILE A 264 -10.41 18.41 5.91
C ILE A 264 -10.41 19.94 5.95
N ARG A 265 -9.75 20.57 4.97
CA ARG A 265 -9.76 22.02 4.76
C ARG A 265 -11.18 22.62 4.78
N TYR A 266 -12.14 22.00 4.12
CA TYR A 266 -13.53 22.49 4.09
C TYR A 266 -14.14 22.55 5.49
N TYR A 267 -13.96 21.49 6.30
CA TYR A 267 -14.47 21.46 7.68
C TYR A 267 -13.78 22.50 8.55
N ARG A 268 -12.45 22.67 8.40
CA ARG A 268 -11.67 23.69 9.10
C ARG A 268 -12.18 25.11 8.77
N GLU A 269 -12.36 25.42 7.49
CA GLU A 269 -12.86 26.71 7.02
C GLU A 269 -14.31 26.97 7.46
N ALA A 270 -15.12 25.92 7.59
CA ALA A 270 -16.47 25.98 8.14
C ALA A 270 -16.51 26.11 9.68
N GLY A 271 -15.36 26.20 10.35
CA GLY A 271 -15.26 26.42 11.80
C GLY A 271 -15.36 25.15 12.65
N ALA A 272 -15.26 23.95 12.06
CA ALA A 272 -15.15 22.72 12.83
C ALA A 272 -13.85 22.72 13.66
N THR A 273 -13.83 21.94 14.74
CA THR A 273 -12.62 21.69 15.54
C THR A 273 -12.06 20.28 15.28
N PRO A 274 -10.79 19.99 15.63
CA PRO A 274 -10.27 18.62 15.58
C PRO A 274 -11.10 17.61 16.39
N ALA A 275 -11.71 18.05 17.51
CA ALA A 275 -12.62 17.23 18.30
C ALA A 275 -13.91 16.89 17.54
N ASP A 276 -14.41 17.80 16.71
CA ASP A 276 -15.57 17.52 15.85
C ASP A 276 -15.21 16.50 14.77
N ILE A 277 -14.01 16.57 14.18
CA ILE A 277 -13.55 15.58 13.21
C ILE A 277 -13.46 14.19 13.85
N ARG A 278 -12.85 14.08 15.04
CA ARG A 278 -12.80 12.82 15.81
C ARG A 278 -14.20 12.22 15.99
N ARG A 279 -15.15 13.03 16.45
CA ARG A 279 -16.56 12.61 16.60
C ARG A 279 -17.19 12.17 15.28
N MET A 280 -16.94 12.87 14.18
CA MET A 280 -17.47 12.52 12.85
C MET A 280 -16.92 11.19 12.31
N VAL A 281 -15.69 10.82 12.69
CA VAL A 281 -15.06 9.56 12.26
C VAL A 281 -15.17 8.45 13.31
N GLY A 282 -15.88 8.68 14.42
CA GLY A 282 -16.15 7.68 15.46
C GLY A 282 -14.96 7.39 16.38
N LEU A 283 -14.08 8.39 16.60
CA LEU A 283 -12.99 8.37 17.59
C LEU A 283 -13.30 9.28 18.80
#